data_AF-A0A5J6J581-F1
#
_entry.id   AF-A0A5J6J581-F1
#
_cell.length_a   1.000
_cell.length_b   1.000
_cell.length_c   1.000
_cell.angle_alpha   90.00
_cell.angle_beta   90.00
_cell.angle_gamma   90.00
#
_symmetry.space_group_name_H-M   'P 1'
#
loop_
_entity.id
_entity.type
_entity.pdbx_description
1 polymer ?
#
loop_
_entity_poly.entity_id
_entity_poly.type
_entity_poly.pdbx_seq_one_letter_code
_entity_poly.pdbx_strand_id
1 'polypeptide(L)'
;MLGRRSFISVATGAAVAVSTGTATAATRPTVGHSDVDRLRGLLAELWLLDDQNGGGPVLEKRAADLAARTISLQQHGSASQRVRSRLYAVAASFTAFAMFSAIDARRLGEAQRYLEQSVTLAGLSGDGQVQHQTWRYAAMLAGQRGRYADALAAAEACTSTRAHRTDPLYASLTHSRIALTAASLGYKTRALRALDRAHGAYDRADPAEARPSSVAFYTRGELHGLTGITHYRLGEAEQAEFHAHRCIADLRDDQHRNRAYYLSQAALAQVAQGDVEQAVATATRVIAPTGADAGRVPHLLGSFTSALNQAAPKSAVTRQWNDRTRTA
;
A
#
# COMPACT_ATOMS: atom_id res chain seq x y z
N MET A 1 22.00 6.10 -93.97
CA MET A 1 21.57 4.79 -93.44
C MET A 1 20.31 5.03 -92.62
N LEU A 2 19.12 4.63 -93.10
CA LEU A 2 18.46 3.36 -92.74
C LEU A 2 18.37 3.18 -91.20
N GLY A 3 17.21 3.14 -90.55
CA GLY A 3 15.86 3.02 -91.07
C GLY A 3 14.77 3.07 -89.98
N ARG A 4 13.53 3.04 -90.48
CA ARG A 4 12.22 2.98 -89.83
C ARG A 4 12.12 1.92 -88.74
N ARG A 5 11.29 2.20 -87.71
CA ARG A 5 10.20 1.31 -87.25
C ARG A 5 9.25 2.03 -86.29
N SER A 6 8.03 2.28 -86.78
CA SER A 6 6.84 2.54 -85.95
C SER A 6 6.46 1.30 -85.17
N PHE A 7 6.00 1.47 -83.94
CA PHE A 7 5.07 0.56 -83.29
C PHE A 7 3.99 1.38 -82.57
N ILE A 8 2.76 1.20 -83.04
CA ILE A 8 1.53 1.51 -82.30
C ILE A 8 1.29 0.30 -81.39
N SER A 9 1.18 0.54 -80.08
CA SER A 9 0.56 -0.41 -79.15
C SER A 9 -0.35 0.34 -78.21
N VAL A 10 -1.64 0.03 -78.33
CA VAL A 10 -2.74 0.39 -77.44
C VAL A 10 -2.45 -0.13 -76.03
N ALA A 11 -2.54 0.73 -75.03
CA ALA A 11 -2.59 0.32 -73.62
C ALA A 11 -3.96 0.71 -73.06
N THR A 12 -4.73 -0.33 -72.75
CA THR A 12 -6.01 -0.35 -72.06
C THR A 12 -5.95 0.42 -70.73
N GLY A 13 -6.92 1.32 -70.53
CA GLY A 13 -7.12 1.99 -69.24
C GLY A 13 -7.46 0.96 -68.16
N ALA A 14 -6.54 0.74 -67.23
CA ALA A 14 -6.83 0.05 -65.98
C ALA A 14 -7.56 1.05 -65.06
N ALA A 15 -8.86 0.86 -64.90
CA ALA A 15 -9.59 1.51 -63.81
C ALA A 15 -9.02 0.97 -62.49
N VAL A 16 -8.25 1.81 -61.79
CA VAL A 16 -7.90 1.56 -60.39
C VAL A 16 -9.20 1.71 -59.61
N ALA A 17 -9.86 0.58 -59.34
CA ALA A 17 -10.90 0.53 -58.33
C ALA A 17 -10.22 0.88 -57.00
N VAL A 18 -10.36 2.13 -56.57
CA VAL A 18 -10.11 2.51 -55.18
C VAL A 18 -11.13 1.73 -54.38
N SER A 19 -10.71 0.59 -53.84
CA SER A 19 -11.39 -0.04 -52.73
C SER A 19 -11.33 0.96 -51.59
N THR A 20 -12.37 1.79 -51.47
CA THR A 20 -12.68 2.47 -50.22
C THR A 20 -12.98 1.35 -49.23
N GLY A 21 -11.93 0.81 -48.61
CA GLY A 21 -12.06 0.03 -47.41
C GLY A 21 -12.83 0.91 -46.45
N THR A 22 -14.11 0.60 -46.25
CA THR A 22 -14.87 1.13 -45.14
C THR A 22 -14.06 0.77 -43.92
N ALA A 23 -13.36 1.75 -43.35
CA ALA A 23 -12.81 1.62 -42.02
C ALA A 23 -14.00 1.25 -41.15
N THR A 24 -14.13 -0.03 -40.80
CA THR A 24 -15.05 -0.47 -39.78
C THR A 24 -14.67 0.33 -38.56
N ALA A 25 -15.48 1.34 -38.22
CA ALA A 25 -15.29 2.15 -37.04
C ALA A 25 -15.14 1.16 -35.89
N ALA A 26 -13.91 1.02 -35.36
CA ALA A 26 -13.62 0.07 -34.30
C ALA A 26 -14.61 0.36 -33.18
N THR A 27 -15.55 -0.55 -32.98
CA THR A 27 -16.69 -0.32 -32.09
C THR A 27 -16.11 -0.23 -30.69
N ARG A 28 -16.28 0.93 -30.03
CA ARG A 28 -15.76 1.11 -28.67
C ARG A 28 -16.30 -0.02 -27.79
N PRO A 29 -15.45 -0.72 -27.01
CA PRO A 29 -15.93 -1.77 -26.13
C PRO A 29 -16.93 -1.18 -25.14
N THR A 30 -18.09 -1.82 -25.01
CA THR A 30 -19.07 -1.42 -23.99
C THR A 30 -18.58 -1.90 -22.63
N VAL A 31 -18.48 -1.00 -21.66
CA VAL A 31 -17.99 -1.29 -20.32
C VAL A 31 -19.15 -1.16 -19.33
N GLY A 32 -19.42 -2.26 -18.63
CA GLY A 32 -20.56 -2.40 -17.74
C GLY A 32 -20.20 -2.52 -16.26
N HIS A 33 -21.23 -2.82 -15.47
CA HIS A 33 -21.09 -3.12 -14.04
C HIS A 33 -20.27 -4.40 -13.82
N SER A 34 -20.52 -5.44 -14.62
CA SER A 34 -19.79 -6.71 -14.56
C SER A 34 -18.28 -6.55 -14.78
N ASP A 35 -17.85 -5.61 -15.64
CA ASP A 35 -16.43 -5.31 -15.84
C ASP A 35 -15.81 -4.70 -14.59
N VAL A 36 -16.50 -3.76 -13.96
CA VAL A 36 -16.07 -3.15 -12.70
C VAL A 36 -15.96 -4.22 -11.61
N ASP A 37 -16.93 -5.11 -11.51
CA ASP A 37 -16.94 -6.16 -10.49
C ASP A 37 -15.83 -7.20 -10.73
N ARG A 38 -15.56 -7.56 -12.00
CA ARG A 38 -14.39 -8.37 -12.36
C ARG A 38 -13.08 -7.71 -11.95
N LEU A 39 -12.92 -6.41 -12.22
CA LEU A 39 -11.71 -5.69 -11.82
C LEU A 39 -11.57 -5.59 -10.29
N ARG A 40 -12.67 -5.43 -9.55
CA ARG A 40 -12.66 -5.51 -8.08
C ARG A 40 -12.26 -6.89 -7.56
N GLY A 41 -12.70 -7.95 -8.24
CA GLY A 41 -12.25 -9.32 -7.95
C GLY A 41 -10.74 -9.47 -8.10
N LEU A 42 -10.15 -8.94 -9.18
CA LEU A 42 -8.70 -8.92 -9.38
C LEU A 42 -7.96 -8.13 -8.30
N LEU A 43 -8.54 -7.02 -7.82
CA LEU A 43 -7.98 -6.26 -6.71
C LEU A 43 -8.03 -7.05 -5.39
N ALA A 44 -9.11 -7.78 -5.12
CA ALA A 44 -9.20 -8.65 -3.95
C ALA A 44 -8.16 -9.78 -3.99
N GLU A 45 -7.93 -10.37 -5.17
CA GLU A 45 -6.88 -11.36 -5.39
C GLU A 45 -5.48 -10.80 -5.09
N LEU A 46 -5.18 -9.57 -5.50
CA LEU A 46 -3.91 -8.91 -5.17
C LEU A 46 -3.69 -8.77 -3.66
N TRP A 47 -4.72 -8.36 -2.91
CA TRP A 47 -4.64 -8.27 -1.45
C TRP A 47 -4.41 -9.63 -0.78
N LEU A 48 -5.08 -10.67 -1.26
CA LEU A 48 -4.90 -12.03 -0.75
C LEU A 48 -3.46 -12.52 -0.99
N LEU A 49 -2.93 -12.29 -2.20
CA LEU A 49 -1.55 -12.66 -2.55
C LEU A 49 -0.52 -11.88 -1.71
N ASP A 50 -0.76 -10.60 -1.44
CA ASP A 50 0.09 -9.75 -0.60
C ASP A 50 0.09 -10.20 0.87
N ASP A 51 -1.06 -10.60 1.41
CA ASP A 51 -1.14 -11.13 2.79
C ASP A 51 -0.35 -12.45 2.91
N GLN A 52 -0.54 -13.38 1.96
CA GLN A 52 0.07 -14.73 1.97
C GLN A 52 1.57 -14.73 1.67
N ASN A 53 1.99 -14.02 0.62
CA ASN A 53 3.35 -14.13 0.09
C ASN A 53 4.23 -12.91 0.42
N GLY A 54 3.62 -11.86 0.99
CA GLY A 54 4.21 -10.53 1.05
C GLY A 54 4.02 -9.76 -0.27
N GLY A 55 4.26 -8.46 -0.17
CA GLY A 55 4.25 -7.56 -1.32
C GLY A 55 5.50 -7.73 -2.19
N GLY A 56 5.74 -6.74 -3.06
CA GLY A 56 7.00 -6.65 -3.78
C GLY A 56 6.84 -6.20 -5.23
N PRO A 57 7.94 -6.14 -6.00
CA PRO A 57 7.94 -5.61 -7.36
C PRO A 57 7.02 -6.34 -8.33
N VAL A 58 6.79 -7.64 -8.14
CA VAL A 58 5.90 -8.44 -8.99
C VAL A 58 4.44 -8.02 -8.82
N LEU A 59 3.95 -7.97 -7.58
CA LEU A 59 2.57 -7.55 -7.30
C LEU A 59 2.37 -6.06 -7.60
N GLU A 60 3.38 -5.22 -7.35
CA GLU A 60 3.38 -3.81 -7.74
C GLU A 60 3.18 -3.65 -9.25
N LYS A 61 4.00 -4.33 -10.06
CA LYS A 61 3.90 -4.26 -11.52
C LYS A 61 2.54 -4.76 -12.01
N ARG A 62 2.07 -5.89 -11.49
CA ARG A 62 0.74 -6.44 -11.81
C ARG A 62 -0.38 -5.43 -11.51
N ALA A 63 -0.31 -4.75 -10.37
CA ALA A 63 -1.27 -3.71 -10.01
C ALA A 63 -1.18 -2.48 -10.91
N ALA A 64 0.03 -2.02 -11.26
CA ALA A 64 0.24 -0.92 -12.18
C ALA A 64 -0.30 -1.23 -13.60
N ASP A 65 -0.08 -2.44 -14.10
CA ASP A 65 -0.61 -2.91 -15.39
C ASP A 65 -2.15 -2.96 -15.37
N LEU A 66 -2.75 -3.42 -14.27
CA LEU A 66 -4.20 -3.42 -14.09
C LEU A 66 -4.78 -2.00 -13.99
N ALA A 67 -4.08 -1.06 -13.34
CA ALA A 67 -4.44 0.35 -13.33
C ALA A 67 -4.43 0.93 -14.74
N ALA A 68 -3.35 0.70 -15.51
CA ALA A 68 -3.23 1.16 -16.89
C ALA A 68 -4.33 0.60 -17.80
N ARG A 69 -4.64 -0.70 -17.68
CA ARG A 69 -5.75 -1.33 -18.39
C ARG A 69 -7.10 -0.72 -18.02
N THR A 70 -7.35 -0.46 -16.74
CA THR A 70 -8.59 0.17 -16.27
C THR A 70 -8.74 1.60 -16.80
N ILE A 71 -7.64 2.36 -16.82
CA ILE A 71 -7.62 3.71 -17.42
C ILE A 71 -7.87 3.63 -18.94
N SER A 72 -7.34 2.63 -19.63
CA SER A 72 -7.63 2.44 -21.05
C SER A 72 -9.13 2.18 -21.30
N LEU A 73 -9.78 1.35 -20.46
CA LEU A 73 -11.23 1.17 -20.51
C LEU A 73 -11.99 2.48 -20.24
N GLN A 74 -11.51 3.30 -19.31
CA GLN A 74 -12.08 4.62 -19.04
C GLN A 74 -12.00 5.56 -20.24
N GLN A 75 -10.88 5.57 -20.98
CA GLN A 75 -10.67 6.49 -22.11
C GLN A 75 -11.34 6.01 -23.41
N HIS A 76 -11.28 4.71 -23.69
CA HIS A 76 -11.68 4.17 -24.99
C HIS A 76 -13.01 3.40 -24.94
N GLY A 77 -13.49 3.06 -23.74
CA GLY A 77 -14.75 2.35 -23.56
C GLY A 77 -15.99 3.25 -23.65
N SER A 78 -17.10 2.67 -24.10
CA SER A 78 -18.42 3.27 -23.98
C SER A 78 -19.03 2.87 -22.64
N ALA A 79 -19.30 3.83 -21.76
CA ALA A 79 -19.74 3.60 -20.38
C ALA A 79 -20.61 4.75 -19.87
N SER A 80 -21.57 4.43 -19.00
CA SER A 80 -22.36 5.44 -18.27
C SER A 80 -21.50 6.22 -17.28
N GLN A 81 -21.94 7.41 -16.86
CA GLN A 81 -21.20 8.23 -15.90
C GLN A 81 -20.95 7.53 -14.57
N ARG A 82 -21.92 6.71 -14.12
CA ARG A 82 -21.78 5.90 -12.90
C ARG A 82 -20.69 4.83 -13.05
N VAL A 83 -20.60 4.18 -14.20
CA VAL A 83 -19.53 3.21 -14.48
C VAL A 83 -18.18 3.93 -14.58
N ARG A 84 -18.12 5.10 -15.21
CA ARG A 84 -16.90 5.93 -15.31
C ARG A 84 -16.31 6.30 -13.95
N SER A 85 -17.14 6.81 -13.03
CA SER A 85 -16.71 7.11 -11.65
C SER A 85 -16.14 5.87 -10.95
N ARG A 86 -16.76 4.70 -11.15
CA ARG A 86 -16.28 3.43 -10.58
C ARG A 86 -14.99 2.92 -11.22
N LEU A 87 -14.80 3.11 -12.53
CA LEU A 87 -13.54 2.79 -13.20
C LEU A 87 -12.40 3.65 -12.65
N TYR A 88 -12.63 4.95 -12.40
CA TYR A 88 -11.65 5.79 -11.70
C TYR A 88 -11.36 5.28 -10.29
N ALA A 89 -12.39 4.88 -9.52
CA ALA A 89 -12.21 4.34 -8.17
C ALA A 89 -11.33 3.07 -8.18
N VAL A 90 -11.61 2.16 -9.11
CA VAL A 90 -10.87 0.90 -9.25
C VAL A 90 -9.44 1.14 -9.75
N ALA A 91 -9.24 2.01 -10.74
CA ALA A 91 -7.91 2.40 -11.20
C ALA A 91 -7.10 3.03 -10.06
N ALA A 92 -7.70 3.95 -9.31
CA ALA A 92 -7.09 4.57 -8.13
C ALA A 92 -6.71 3.54 -7.06
N SER A 93 -7.55 2.51 -6.85
CA SER A 93 -7.30 1.44 -5.89
C SER A 93 -6.14 0.53 -6.33
N PHE A 94 -6.04 0.20 -7.62
CA PHE A 94 -4.88 -0.51 -8.17
C PHE A 94 -3.60 0.32 -8.04
N THR A 95 -3.65 1.62 -8.37
CA THR A 95 -2.52 2.53 -8.17
C THR A 95 -2.14 2.66 -6.69
N ALA A 96 -3.12 2.69 -5.78
CA ALA A 96 -2.89 2.75 -4.34
C ALA A 96 -2.27 1.44 -3.81
N PHE A 97 -2.65 0.28 -4.36
CA PHE A 97 -1.99 -0.99 -4.07
C PHE A 97 -0.52 -0.94 -4.52
N ALA A 98 -0.24 -0.52 -5.76
CA ALA A 98 1.12 -0.39 -6.28
C ALA A 98 1.97 0.58 -5.42
N MET A 99 1.37 1.71 -5.01
CA MET A 99 1.97 2.65 -4.06
C MET A 99 2.33 1.96 -2.74
N PHE A 100 1.42 1.17 -2.17
CA PHE A 100 1.67 0.46 -0.92
C PHE A 100 2.79 -0.58 -1.07
N SER A 101 2.81 -1.35 -2.16
CA SER A 101 3.91 -2.28 -2.45
C SER A 101 5.26 -1.56 -2.56
N ALA A 102 5.30 -0.38 -3.20
CA ALA A 102 6.51 0.43 -3.29
C ALA A 102 6.96 0.98 -1.91
N ILE A 103 6.00 1.42 -1.09
CA ILE A 103 6.25 1.86 0.30
C ILE A 103 6.80 0.71 1.15
N ASP A 104 6.24 -0.49 1.01
CA ASP A 104 6.65 -1.68 1.75
C ASP A 104 8.06 -2.12 1.38
N ALA A 105 8.38 -2.09 0.09
CA ALA A 105 9.70 -2.34 -0.48
C ALA A 105 10.69 -1.17 -0.31
N ARG A 106 10.32 -0.09 0.40
CA ARG A 106 11.15 1.13 0.58
C ARG A 106 11.57 1.83 -0.71
N ARG A 107 10.89 1.59 -1.83
CA ARG A 107 11.10 2.29 -3.12
C ARG A 107 10.33 3.62 -3.16
N LEU A 108 10.75 4.56 -2.32
CA LEU A 108 9.97 5.77 -2.05
C LEU A 108 9.79 6.67 -3.28
N GLY A 109 10.76 6.68 -4.21
CA GLY A 109 10.63 7.37 -5.50
C GLY A 109 9.46 6.85 -6.32
N GLU A 110 9.36 5.53 -6.51
CA GLU A 110 8.23 4.87 -7.17
C GLU A 110 6.90 5.18 -6.47
N ALA A 111 6.88 5.05 -5.14
CA ALA A 111 5.70 5.33 -4.34
C ALA A 111 5.17 6.76 -4.54
N GLN A 112 6.06 7.74 -4.75
CA GLN A 112 5.67 9.13 -5.02
C GLN A 112 4.98 9.28 -6.38
N ARG A 113 5.49 8.60 -7.42
CA ARG A 113 4.86 8.60 -8.75
C ARG A 113 3.46 8.02 -8.69
N TYR A 114 3.29 6.91 -7.95
CA TYR A 114 1.97 6.33 -7.72
C TYR A 114 1.07 7.22 -6.86
N LEU A 115 1.59 7.95 -5.88
CA LEU A 115 0.80 8.89 -5.08
C LEU A 115 0.17 9.98 -5.97
N GLU A 116 0.96 10.61 -6.84
CA GLU A 116 0.50 11.68 -7.74
C GLU A 116 -0.62 11.20 -8.67
N GLN A 117 -0.46 9.99 -9.22
CA GLN A 117 -1.48 9.35 -10.03
C GLN A 117 -2.73 8.99 -9.21
N SER A 118 -2.55 8.40 -8.02
CA SER A 118 -3.65 7.94 -7.15
C SER A 118 -4.51 9.09 -6.66
N VAL A 119 -3.91 10.23 -6.25
CA VAL A 119 -4.66 11.42 -5.81
C VAL A 119 -5.58 11.93 -6.91
N THR A 120 -5.07 12.01 -8.14
CA THR A 120 -5.85 12.45 -9.30
C THR A 120 -7.03 11.51 -9.56
N LEU A 121 -6.77 10.20 -9.64
CA LEU A 121 -7.81 9.20 -9.92
C LEU A 121 -8.84 9.11 -8.79
N ALA A 122 -8.41 9.16 -7.54
CA ALA A 122 -9.29 9.14 -6.37
C ALA A 122 -10.17 10.40 -6.32
N GLY A 123 -9.62 11.57 -6.66
CA GLY A 123 -10.37 12.81 -6.82
C GLY A 123 -11.46 12.70 -7.88
N LEU A 124 -11.10 12.26 -9.08
CA LEU A 124 -12.04 12.06 -10.20
C LEU A 124 -13.14 11.02 -9.90
N SER A 125 -12.82 10.02 -9.07
CA SER A 125 -13.80 8.99 -8.70
C SER A 125 -14.91 9.50 -7.78
N GLY A 126 -14.59 10.46 -6.90
CA GLY A 126 -15.47 10.87 -5.79
C GLY A 126 -15.68 9.80 -4.70
N ASP A 127 -14.96 8.68 -4.77
CA ASP A 127 -15.11 7.58 -3.83
C ASP A 127 -14.36 7.87 -2.52
N GLY A 128 -15.12 8.04 -1.43
CA GLY A 128 -14.57 8.39 -0.13
C GLY A 128 -13.67 7.32 0.49
N GLN A 129 -13.87 6.03 0.18
CA GLN A 129 -13.04 4.95 0.70
C GLN A 129 -11.69 4.93 -0.01
N VAL A 130 -11.68 5.16 -1.33
CA VAL A 130 -10.45 5.23 -2.11
C VAL A 130 -9.64 6.49 -1.78
N GLN A 131 -10.31 7.66 -1.61
CA GLN A 131 -9.66 8.88 -1.14
C GLN A 131 -9.00 8.68 0.23
N HIS A 132 -9.67 7.99 1.17
CA HIS A 132 -9.11 7.64 2.48
C HIS A 132 -7.87 6.76 2.35
N GLN A 133 -7.95 5.71 1.51
CA GLN A 133 -6.82 4.83 1.23
C GLN A 133 -5.62 5.61 0.69
N THR A 134 -5.82 6.50 -0.28
CA THR A 134 -4.75 7.31 -0.87
C THR A 134 -4.07 8.20 0.17
N TRP A 135 -4.85 8.96 0.97
CA TRP A 135 -4.28 9.83 2.02
C TRP A 135 -3.57 9.06 3.12
N ARG A 136 -4.09 7.88 3.49
CA ARG A 136 -3.43 6.99 4.46
C ARG A 136 -2.06 6.54 3.98
N TYR A 137 -1.91 6.18 2.70
CA TYR A 137 -0.62 5.81 2.14
C TYR A 137 0.30 7.01 1.91
N ALA A 138 -0.25 8.19 1.58
CA ALA A 138 0.50 9.44 1.55
C ALA A 138 1.16 9.73 2.91
N ALA A 139 0.43 9.55 4.01
CA ALA A 139 0.95 9.69 5.37
C ALA A 139 2.09 8.69 5.66
N MET A 140 1.94 7.43 5.25
CA MET A 140 2.98 6.41 5.40
C MET A 140 4.25 6.77 4.60
N LEU A 141 4.09 7.21 3.34
CA LEU A 141 5.20 7.62 2.48
C LEU A 141 5.95 8.83 3.04
N ALA A 142 5.23 9.85 3.47
CA ALA A 142 5.81 11.06 4.07
C ALA A 142 6.59 10.72 5.36
N GLY A 143 6.02 9.88 6.23
CA GLY A 143 6.70 9.43 7.45
C GLY A 143 7.98 8.64 7.16
N GLN A 144 7.95 7.75 6.16
CA GLN A 144 9.13 6.99 5.74
C GLN A 144 10.24 7.84 5.11
N ARG A 145 9.93 9.07 4.67
CA ARG A 145 10.89 10.08 4.20
C ARG A 145 11.37 11.03 5.30
N GLY A 146 10.89 10.87 6.52
CA GLY A 146 11.17 11.80 7.62
C GLY A 146 10.41 13.13 7.53
N ARG A 147 9.45 13.28 6.60
CA ARG A 147 8.60 14.48 6.47
C ARG A 147 7.40 14.36 7.39
N TYR A 148 7.61 14.43 8.70
CA TYR A 148 6.58 14.11 9.69
C TYR A 148 5.42 15.12 9.73
N ALA A 149 5.67 16.40 9.43
CA ALA A 149 4.62 17.40 9.30
C ALA A 149 3.66 17.06 8.14
N ASP A 150 4.20 16.74 6.96
CA ASP A 150 3.41 16.28 5.80
C ASP A 150 2.66 14.98 6.13
N ALA A 151 3.28 14.07 6.88
CA ALA A 151 2.66 12.82 7.29
C ALA A 151 1.43 13.07 8.17
N LEU A 152 1.53 13.99 9.13
CA LEU A 152 0.40 14.39 9.98
C LEU A 152 -0.70 15.07 9.17
N ALA A 153 -0.35 16.00 8.28
CA ALA A 153 -1.32 16.68 7.41
C ALA A 153 -2.07 15.69 6.51
N ALA A 154 -1.36 14.71 5.92
CA ALA A 154 -1.99 13.65 5.14
C ALA A 154 -2.90 12.74 5.98
N ALA A 155 -2.52 12.42 7.22
CA ALA A 155 -3.37 11.67 8.14
C ALA A 155 -4.63 12.47 8.54
N GLU A 156 -4.52 13.78 8.71
CA GLU A 156 -5.65 14.67 8.95
C GLU A 156 -6.57 14.79 7.73
N ALA A 157 -6.02 14.79 6.50
CA ALA A 157 -6.82 14.81 5.28
C ALA A 157 -7.81 13.62 5.19
N CYS A 158 -7.47 12.46 5.79
CA CYS A 158 -8.40 11.34 5.91
C CYS A 158 -9.70 11.71 6.65
N THR A 159 -9.69 12.68 7.58
CA THR A 159 -10.90 13.13 8.31
C THR A 159 -11.91 13.83 7.39
N SER A 160 -11.44 14.42 6.28
CA SER A 160 -12.28 15.10 5.29
C SER A 160 -12.96 14.13 4.31
N THR A 161 -12.63 12.84 4.35
CA THR A 161 -13.22 11.84 3.46
C THR A 161 -14.63 11.44 3.93
N ARG A 162 -15.50 11.05 2.99
CA ARG A 162 -16.83 10.52 3.34
C ARG A 162 -16.72 9.25 4.18
N ALA A 163 -15.77 8.37 3.86
CA ALA A 163 -15.57 7.10 4.58
C ALA A 163 -15.31 7.31 6.08
N HIS A 164 -14.46 8.27 6.44
CA HIS A 164 -14.21 8.63 7.84
C HIS A 164 -15.50 9.05 8.57
N ARG A 165 -16.37 9.82 7.91
CA ARG A 165 -17.59 10.33 8.54
C ARG A 165 -18.70 9.29 8.68
N THR A 166 -18.74 8.29 7.79
CA THR A 166 -19.87 7.36 7.70
C THR A 166 -19.58 5.97 8.24
N ASP A 167 -18.31 5.57 8.38
CA ASP A 167 -17.93 4.24 8.87
C ASP A 167 -16.94 4.34 10.05
N PRO A 168 -17.34 3.90 11.26
CA PRO A 168 -16.47 3.94 12.43
C PRO A 168 -15.13 3.21 12.27
N LEU A 169 -15.04 2.17 11.42
CA LEU A 169 -13.78 1.47 11.17
C LEU A 169 -12.77 2.39 10.45
N TYR A 170 -13.23 3.15 9.47
CA TYR A 170 -12.41 4.16 8.78
C TYR A 170 -12.05 5.31 9.72
N ALA A 171 -12.96 5.71 10.62
CA ALA A 171 -12.67 6.70 11.66
C ALA A 171 -11.54 6.23 12.59
N SER A 172 -11.62 4.99 13.06
CA SER A 172 -10.58 4.35 13.86
C SER A 172 -9.23 4.34 13.15
N LEU A 173 -9.21 3.89 11.89
CA LEU A 173 -7.99 3.85 11.10
C LEU A 173 -7.39 5.26 10.87
N THR A 174 -8.22 6.27 10.63
CA THR A 174 -7.78 7.67 10.56
C THR A 174 -7.10 8.10 11.85
N HIS A 175 -7.75 7.88 13.00
CA HIS A 175 -7.22 8.30 14.29
C HIS A 175 -5.94 7.56 14.68
N SER A 176 -5.81 6.27 14.37
CA SER A 176 -4.56 5.54 14.58
C SER A 176 -3.39 6.11 13.75
N ARG A 177 -3.64 6.59 12.53
CA ARG A 177 -2.62 7.26 11.69
C ARG A 177 -2.26 8.66 12.22
N ILE A 178 -3.23 9.40 12.74
CA ILE A 178 -2.97 10.67 13.43
C ILE A 178 -2.12 10.43 14.68
N ALA A 179 -2.40 9.38 15.46
CA ALA A 179 -1.63 9.03 16.65
C ALA A 179 -0.15 8.77 16.33
N LEU A 180 0.11 7.92 15.33
CA LEU A 180 1.45 7.60 14.85
C LEU A 180 2.26 8.83 14.42
N THR A 181 1.62 9.70 13.63
CA THR A 181 2.28 10.88 13.04
C THR A 181 2.48 11.98 14.08
N ALA A 182 1.52 12.18 14.99
CA ALA A 182 1.66 13.08 16.13
C ALA A 182 2.78 12.62 17.08
N ALA A 183 2.89 11.32 17.35
CA ALA A 183 3.97 10.78 18.18
C ALA A 183 5.36 11.00 17.53
N SER A 184 5.48 10.84 16.21
CA SER A 184 6.72 11.16 15.48
C SER A 184 7.14 12.64 15.57
N LEU A 185 6.21 13.54 15.89
CA LEU A 185 6.47 14.97 16.12
C LEU A 185 6.64 15.31 17.62
N GLY A 186 6.61 14.32 18.52
CA GLY A 186 6.68 14.53 19.96
C GLY A 186 5.39 15.07 20.59
N TYR A 187 4.27 15.12 19.84
CA TYR A 187 3.00 15.63 20.34
C TYR A 187 2.25 14.61 21.19
N LYS A 188 2.80 14.26 22.37
CA LYS A 188 2.31 13.20 23.27
C LYS A 188 0.80 13.27 23.55
N THR A 189 0.31 14.40 24.06
CA THR A 189 -1.12 14.57 24.39
C THR A 189 -2.04 14.44 23.17
N ARG A 190 -1.54 14.80 21.98
CA ARG A 190 -2.30 14.65 20.74
C ARG A 190 -2.31 13.20 20.27
N ALA A 191 -1.19 12.50 20.39
CA ALA A 191 -1.07 11.09 20.05
C ALA A 191 -1.98 10.22 20.91
N LEU A 192 -1.95 10.39 22.24
CA LEU A 192 -2.77 9.62 23.18
C LEU A 192 -4.28 9.87 22.96
N ARG A 193 -4.71 11.14 22.82
CA ARG A 193 -6.11 11.45 22.49
C ARG A 193 -6.56 10.84 21.16
N ALA A 194 -5.65 10.72 20.20
CA ALA A 194 -5.96 10.07 18.92
C ALA A 194 -6.05 8.55 19.08
N LEU A 195 -5.27 7.92 19.95
CA LEU A 195 -5.45 6.50 20.30
C LEU A 195 -6.80 6.25 20.95
N ASP A 196 -7.20 7.06 21.93
CA ASP A 196 -8.51 6.90 22.59
C ASP A 196 -9.66 6.95 21.58
N ARG A 197 -9.59 7.91 20.65
CA ARG A 197 -10.56 8.03 19.55
C ARG A 197 -10.51 6.86 18.57
N ALA A 198 -9.32 6.29 18.35
CA ALA A 198 -9.17 5.12 17.50
C ALA A 198 -9.88 3.92 18.13
N HIS A 199 -9.54 3.57 19.38
CA HIS A 199 -10.16 2.48 20.12
C HIS A 199 -11.68 2.65 20.24
N GLY A 200 -12.17 3.82 20.67
CA GLY A 200 -13.61 4.07 20.78
C GLY A 200 -14.36 4.11 19.44
N ALA A 201 -13.68 4.37 18.31
CA ALA A 201 -14.29 4.23 16.98
C ALA A 201 -14.29 2.78 16.50
N TYR A 202 -13.25 2.01 16.82
CA TYR A 202 -13.18 0.58 16.52
C TYR A 202 -14.28 -0.19 17.25
N ASP A 203 -14.51 0.09 18.53
CA ASP A 203 -15.53 -0.57 19.35
C ASP A 203 -16.96 -0.31 18.85
N ARG A 204 -17.18 0.80 18.13
CA ARG A 204 -18.48 1.12 17.50
C ARG A 204 -18.63 0.56 16.09
N ALA A 205 -17.57 0.03 15.49
CA ALA A 205 -17.63 -0.50 14.14
C ALA A 205 -18.36 -1.84 14.16
N ASP A 206 -19.36 -1.99 13.28
CA ASP A 206 -19.99 -3.29 13.04
C ASP A 206 -19.00 -4.22 12.32
N PRO A 207 -18.63 -5.38 12.91
CA PRO A 207 -17.77 -6.36 12.26
C PRO A 207 -18.42 -7.03 11.04
N ALA A 208 -19.75 -7.07 10.96
CA ALA A 208 -20.49 -7.69 9.86
C ALA A 208 -20.66 -6.78 8.63
N GLU A 209 -20.44 -5.47 8.79
CA GLU A 209 -20.52 -4.50 7.70
C GLU A 209 -19.52 -4.86 6.58
N ALA A 210 -20.06 -5.04 5.36
CA ALA A 210 -19.27 -5.42 4.20
C ALA A 210 -18.37 -4.27 3.74
N ARG A 211 -17.05 -4.51 3.77
CA ARG A 211 -16.04 -3.51 3.40
C ARG A 211 -15.10 -4.02 2.31
N PRO A 212 -14.48 -3.14 1.51
CA PRO A 212 -13.49 -3.56 0.52
C PRO A 212 -12.27 -4.25 1.17
N SER A 213 -11.64 -5.16 0.43
CA SER A 213 -10.42 -5.87 0.88
C SER A 213 -9.28 -4.92 1.29
N SER A 214 -9.25 -3.70 0.78
CA SER A 214 -8.24 -2.68 1.11
C SER A 214 -8.24 -2.21 2.56
N VAL A 215 -9.29 -2.49 3.34
CA VAL A 215 -9.37 -2.21 4.79
C VAL A 215 -9.45 -3.48 5.64
N ALA A 216 -9.52 -4.67 5.02
CA ALA A 216 -9.64 -5.95 5.72
C ALA A 216 -8.42 -6.29 6.60
N PHE A 217 -7.27 -5.67 6.34
CA PHE A 217 -6.08 -5.79 7.19
C PHE A 217 -6.28 -5.15 8.58
N TYR A 218 -7.22 -4.22 8.72
CA TYR A 218 -7.39 -3.41 9.93
C TYR A 218 -8.27 -4.11 10.97
N THR A 219 -7.66 -5.06 11.67
CA THR A 219 -8.25 -5.82 12.77
C THR A 219 -7.94 -5.19 14.13
N ARG A 220 -8.49 -5.77 15.22
CA ARG A 220 -8.13 -5.39 16.60
C ARG A 220 -6.64 -5.59 16.86
N GLY A 221 -6.07 -6.68 16.33
CA GLY A 221 -4.63 -6.92 16.35
C GLY A 221 -3.85 -5.80 15.66
N GLU A 222 -4.24 -5.37 14.45
CA GLU A 222 -3.59 -4.25 13.75
C GLU A 222 -3.70 -2.95 14.57
N LEU A 223 -4.86 -2.65 15.17
CA LEU A 223 -5.00 -1.49 16.05
C LEU A 223 -4.06 -1.55 17.26
N HIS A 224 -3.91 -2.71 17.91
CA HIS A 224 -2.89 -2.91 18.94
C HIS A 224 -1.47 -2.66 18.41
N GLY A 225 -1.15 -3.18 17.22
CA GLY A 225 0.14 -2.96 16.59
C GLY A 225 0.47 -1.48 16.38
N LEU A 226 -0.49 -0.70 15.85
CA LEU A 226 -0.34 0.74 15.67
C LEU A 226 -0.28 1.50 17.00
N THR A 227 -0.99 1.02 18.02
CA THR A 227 -0.93 1.55 19.39
C THR A 227 0.48 1.37 19.96
N GLY A 228 1.04 0.17 19.86
CA GLY A 228 2.40 -0.12 20.35
C GLY A 228 3.47 0.71 19.66
N ILE A 229 3.40 0.88 18.33
CA ILE A 229 4.35 1.75 17.60
C ILE A 229 4.22 3.21 18.02
N THR A 230 3.00 3.66 18.35
CA THR A 230 2.77 5.02 18.86
C THR A 230 3.46 5.20 20.21
N HIS A 231 3.27 4.27 21.16
CA HIS A 231 3.97 4.29 22.46
C HIS A 231 5.49 4.23 22.31
N TYR A 232 6.01 3.38 21.41
CA TYR A 232 7.44 3.31 21.13
C TYR A 232 8.01 4.67 20.72
N ARG A 233 7.31 5.39 19.82
CA ARG A 233 7.71 6.74 19.37
C ARG A 233 7.61 7.79 20.48
N LEU A 234 6.81 7.55 21.51
CA LEU A 234 6.70 8.40 22.69
C LEU A 234 7.72 8.05 23.79
N GLY A 235 8.57 7.04 23.56
CA GLY A 235 9.56 6.57 24.54
C GLY A 235 8.98 5.62 25.60
N GLU A 236 7.78 5.09 25.40
CA GLU A 236 7.07 4.21 26.35
C GLU A 236 7.26 2.75 25.92
N ALA A 237 8.47 2.23 26.11
CA ALA A 237 8.88 0.94 25.55
C ALA A 237 8.09 -0.26 26.13
N GLU A 238 7.77 -0.26 27.42
CA GLU A 238 6.95 -1.30 28.06
C GLU A 238 5.54 -1.38 27.43
N GLN A 239 4.88 -0.23 27.23
CA GLN A 239 3.58 -0.16 26.57
C GLN A 239 3.67 -0.60 25.11
N ALA A 240 4.78 -0.27 24.44
CA ALA A 240 5.04 -0.71 23.07
C ALA A 240 5.13 -2.23 22.96
N GLU A 241 5.89 -2.89 23.84
CA GLU A 241 6.02 -4.34 23.88
C GLU A 241 4.68 -5.03 24.22
N PHE A 242 3.97 -4.55 25.24
CA PHE A 242 2.66 -5.07 25.62
C PHE A 242 1.70 -5.12 24.41
N HIS A 243 1.58 -4.01 23.70
CA HIS A 243 0.70 -3.91 22.54
C HIS A 243 1.22 -4.68 21.33
N ALA A 244 2.54 -4.80 21.14
CA ALA A 244 3.11 -5.66 20.10
C ALA A 244 2.75 -7.13 20.33
N HIS A 245 2.80 -7.62 21.58
CA HIS A 245 2.37 -8.98 21.91
C HIS A 245 0.88 -9.20 21.69
N ARG A 246 0.02 -8.25 22.08
CA ARG A 246 -1.43 -8.30 21.80
C ARG A 246 -1.69 -8.37 20.30
N CYS A 247 -1.00 -7.55 19.52
CA CYS A 247 -1.07 -7.58 18.07
C CYS A 247 -0.72 -8.97 17.52
N ILE A 248 0.45 -9.51 17.88
CA ILE A 248 0.95 -10.79 17.37
C ILE A 248 0.01 -11.96 17.71
N ALA A 249 -0.63 -11.92 18.89
CA ALA A 249 -1.60 -12.94 19.32
C ALA A 249 -2.91 -12.89 18.50
N ASP A 250 -3.32 -11.70 18.06
CA ASP A 250 -4.58 -11.48 17.32
C ASP A 250 -4.40 -11.52 15.79
N LEU A 251 -3.17 -11.62 15.28
CA LEU A 251 -2.91 -11.77 13.84
C LEU A 251 -3.35 -13.15 13.34
N ARG A 252 -3.97 -13.19 12.16
CA ARG A 252 -4.27 -14.45 11.47
C ARG A 252 -2.98 -15.19 11.09
N ASP A 253 -3.09 -16.50 10.91
CA ASP A 253 -1.93 -17.35 10.57
C ASP A 253 -1.33 -16.99 9.21
N ASP A 254 -2.15 -16.54 8.27
CA ASP A 254 -1.76 -16.17 6.90
C ASP A 254 -1.09 -14.79 6.78
N GLN A 255 -1.03 -13.99 7.84
CA GLN A 255 -0.47 -12.63 7.81
C GLN A 255 1.04 -12.60 8.10
N HIS A 256 1.83 -13.34 7.32
CA HIS A 256 3.26 -13.53 7.56
C HIS A 256 4.05 -12.21 7.59
N ARG A 257 3.79 -11.29 6.64
CA ARG A 257 4.43 -9.97 6.61
C ARG A 257 4.17 -9.16 7.88
N ASN A 258 2.91 -9.10 8.32
CA ASN A 258 2.55 -8.31 9.49
C ASN A 258 3.17 -8.92 10.74
N ARG A 259 3.20 -10.25 10.85
CA ARG A 259 3.87 -10.95 11.96
C ARG A 259 5.36 -10.62 12.02
N ALA A 260 6.06 -10.66 10.89
CA ALA A 260 7.47 -10.27 10.82
C ALA A 260 7.70 -8.81 11.22
N TYR A 261 6.82 -7.92 10.76
CA TYR A 261 6.85 -6.50 11.08
C TYR A 261 6.68 -6.24 12.59
N TYR A 262 5.64 -6.82 13.22
CA TYR A 262 5.36 -6.59 14.64
C TYR A 262 6.31 -7.33 15.58
N LEU A 263 6.88 -8.47 15.19
CA LEU A 263 8.00 -9.10 15.92
C LEU A 263 9.24 -8.19 15.92
N SER A 264 9.53 -7.54 14.79
CA SER A 264 10.64 -6.58 14.71
C SER A 264 10.40 -5.35 15.61
N GLN A 265 9.16 -4.87 15.70
CA GLN A 265 8.79 -3.78 16.62
C GLN A 265 8.88 -4.20 18.09
N ALA A 266 8.47 -5.42 18.44
CA ALA A 266 8.61 -5.96 19.78
C ALA A 266 10.09 -6.06 20.19
N ALA A 267 10.95 -6.57 19.30
CA ALA A 267 12.38 -6.64 19.56
C ALA A 267 13.00 -5.25 19.78
N LEU A 268 12.60 -4.23 19.01
CA LEU A 268 13.02 -2.85 19.24
C LEU A 268 12.59 -2.31 20.61
N ALA A 269 11.34 -2.58 21.01
CA ALA A 269 10.83 -2.19 22.33
C ALA A 269 11.59 -2.89 23.47
N GLN A 270 11.97 -4.16 23.31
CA GLN A 270 12.78 -4.91 24.27
C GLN A 270 14.19 -4.33 24.40
N VAL A 271 14.86 -3.96 23.29
CA VAL A 271 16.16 -3.25 23.37
C VAL A 271 16.01 -1.92 24.12
N ALA A 272 14.94 -1.17 23.87
CA ALA A 272 14.69 0.11 24.53
C ALA A 272 14.42 -0.02 26.05
N GLN A 273 14.04 -1.21 26.53
CA GLN A 273 13.92 -1.53 27.96
C GLN A 273 15.24 -2.02 28.58
N GLY A 274 16.22 -2.38 27.75
CA GLY A 274 17.48 -2.98 28.20
C GLY A 274 17.50 -4.51 28.21
N ASP A 275 16.39 -5.16 27.81
CA ASP A 275 16.22 -6.62 27.80
C ASP A 275 16.84 -7.27 26.55
N VAL A 276 18.15 -7.11 26.38
CA VAL A 276 18.86 -7.43 25.14
C VAL A 276 18.83 -8.93 24.78
N GLU A 277 18.85 -9.83 25.75
CA GLU A 277 18.72 -11.28 25.53
C GLU A 277 17.36 -11.63 24.94
N GLN A 278 16.28 -11.10 25.52
CA GLN A 278 14.92 -11.31 25.04
C GLN A 278 14.73 -10.66 23.67
N ALA A 279 15.30 -9.48 23.47
CA ALA A 279 15.28 -8.76 22.19
C ALA A 279 15.88 -9.58 21.04
N VAL A 280 17.06 -10.18 21.26
CA VAL A 280 17.72 -11.06 20.27
C VAL A 280 16.92 -12.34 20.03
N ALA A 281 16.34 -12.94 21.08
CA ALA A 281 15.49 -14.12 20.95
C ALA A 281 14.24 -13.82 20.10
N THR A 282 13.59 -12.68 20.32
CA THR A 282 12.44 -12.21 19.53
C THR A 282 12.85 -11.92 18.09
N ALA A 283 13.93 -11.18 17.86
CA ALA A 283 14.41 -10.85 16.51
C ALA A 283 14.79 -12.09 15.69
N THR A 284 15.31 -13.13 16.35
CA THR A 284 15.66 -14.42 15.71
C THR A 284 14.45 -15.16 15.14
N ARG A 285 13.25 -14.91 15.68
CA ARG A 285 11.99 -15.49 15.19
C ARG A 285 11.40 -14.73 14.00
N VAL A 286 11.98 -13.59 13.62
CA VAL A 286 11.52 -12.81 12.45
C VAL A 286 11.88 -13.59 11.19
N ILE A 287 10.85 -14.04 10.48
CA ILE A 287 10.99 -14.64 9.15
C ILE A 287 10.61 -13.55 8.15
N ALA A 288 11.59 -13.05 7.39
CA ALA A 288 11.31 -12.08 6.34
C ALA A 288 10.49 -12.75 5.22
N PRO A 289 9.49 -12.05 4.63
CA PRO A 289 8.79 -12.56 3.45
C PRO A 289 9.77 -12.87 2.32
N THR A 290 9.51 -13.94 1.56
CA THR A 290 10.36 -14.35 0.43
C THR A 290 10.46 -13.25 -0.63
N GLY A 291 11.66 -13.00 -1.15
CA GLY A 291 11.91 -11.97 -2.18
C GLY A 291 12.02 -10.54 -1.66
N ALA A 292 12.13 -10.36 -0.34
CA ALA A 292 12.24 -9.06 0.32
C ALA A 292 13.68 -8.75 0.77
N ASP A 293 14.65 -8.81 -0.14
CA ASP A 293 16.05 -8.42 0.14
C ASP A 293 16.16 -6.94 0.60
N ALA A 294 15.15 -6.13 0.24
CA ALA A 294 14.95 -4.77 0.71
C ALA A 294 13.49 -4.54 1.09
N GLY A 295 13.24 -3.79 2.18
CA GLY A 295 11.90 -3.45 2.60
C GLY A 295 11.81 -2.96 4.04
N ARG A 296 10.58 -2.75 4.54
CA ARG A 296 10.35 -2.27 5.91
C ARG A 296 10.90 -3.22 6.98
N VAL A 297 10.72 -4.53 6.82
CA VAL A 297 11.20 -5.53 7.80
C VAL A 297 12.74 -5.56 7.85
N PRO A 298 13.47 -5.73 6.73
CA PRO A 298 14.93 -5.60 6.74
C PRO A 298 15.42 -4.25 7.31
N HIS A 299 14.74 -3.13 6.98
CA HIS A 299 15.09 -1.82 7.53
C HIS A 299 14.91 -1.75 9.05
N LEU A 300 13.84 -2.35 9.59
CA LEU A 300 13.63 -2.45 11.04
C LEU A 300 14.66 -3.35 11.70
N LEU A 301 15.04 -4.48 11.08
CA LEU A 301 16.11 -5.34 11.59
C LEU A 301 17.49 -4.64 11.57
N GLY A 302 17.75 -3.80 10.58
CA GLY A 302 18.92 -2.91 10.57
C GLY A 302 18.88 -1.91 11.72
N SER A 303 17.72 -1.29 11.95
CA SER A 303 17.52 -0.37 13.10
C SER A 303 17.67 -1.07 14.44
N PHE A 304 17.15 -2.30 14.56
CA PHE A 304 17.33 -3.18 15.73
C PHE A 304 18.82 -3.48 15.95
N THR A 305 19.54 -3.85 14.89
CA THR A 305 20.98 -4.12 14.97
C THR A 305 21.76 -2.89 15.44
N SER A 306 21.43 -1.70 14.95
CA SER A 306 22.03 -0.46 15.42
C SER A 306 21.71 -0.18 16.90
N ALA A 307 20.45 -0.33 17.30
CA ALA A 307 20.03 -0.11 18.69
C ALA A 307 20.69 -1.10 19.66
N LEU A 308 20.76 -2.38 19.28
CA LEU A 308 21.41 -3.44 20.06
C LEU A 308 22.91 -3.16 20.26
N ASN A 309 23.61 -2.75 19.20
CA ASN A 309 25.03 -2.39 19.28
C ASN A 309 25.28 -1.14 20.13
N GLN A 310 24.32 -0.21 20.23
CA GLN A 310 24.41 0.95 21.11
C GLN A 310 24.14 0.59 22.57
N ALA A 311 23.10 -0.21 22.83
CA ALA A 311 22.69 -0.59 24.17
C ALA A 311 23.65 -1.58 24.84
N ALA A 312 24.16 -2.56 24.08
CA ALA A 312 24.98 -3.65 24.62
C ALA A 312 26.12 -4.07 23.66
N PRO A 313 27.10 -3.20 23.34
CA PRO A 313 28.14 -3.47 22.34
C PRO A 313 29.04 -4.67 22.65
N LYS A 314 29.20 -5.01 23.93
CA LYS A 314 30.13 -6.06 24.41
C LYS A 314 29.44 -7.37 24.80
N SER A 315 28.11 -7.44 24.74
CA SER A 315 27.39 -8.65 25.18
C SER A 315 27.65 -9.82 24.23
N ALA A 316 27.56 -11.04 24.75
CA ALA A 316 27.67 -12.25 23.93
C ALA A 316 26.54 -12.34 22.90
N VAL A 317 25.32 -11.97 23.29
CA VAL A 317 24.13 -12.01 22.40
C VAL A 317 24.24 -11.01 21.24
N THR A 318 24.83 -9.83 21.46
CA THR A 318 25.10 -8.86 20.38
C THR A 318 26.12 -9.40 19.37
N ARG A 319 27.19 -10.03 19.84
CA ARG A 319 28.19 -10.67 18.96
C ARG A 319 27.58 -11.79 18.13
N GLN A 320 26.81 -12.68 18.77
CA GLN A 320 26.11 -13.77 18.11
C GLN A 320 25.13 -13.27 17.05
N TRP A 321 24.35 -12.23 17.37
CA TRP A 321 23.46 -11.60 16.40
C TRP A 321 24.23 -11.06 15.19
N ASN A 322 25.29 -10.29 15.43
CA ASN A 322 26.10 -9.70 14.37
C ASN A 322 26.78 -10.76 13.48
N ASP A 323 27.23 -11.88 14.05
CA ASP A 323 27.77 -13.01 13.30
C ASP A 323 26.69 -13.63 12.41
N ARG A 324 25.49 -13.89 12.94
CA ARG A 324 24.35 -14.42 12.18
C ARG A 324 23.99 -13.51 10.99
N THR A 325 23.92 -12.20 11.21
CA THR A 325 23.56 -11.24 10.15
C THR A 325 24.65 -11.07 9.10
N ARG A 326 25.91 -11.40 9.40
CA ARG A 326 27.01 -11.40 8.42
C ARG A 326 26.99 -12.62 7.51
N THR A 327 26.44 -13.74 7.99
CA THR A 327 26.41 -15.03 7.29
C THR A 327 25.09 -15.31 6.55
N ALA A 328 24.06 -14.50 6.79
CA ALA A 328 22.74 -14.60 6.16
C ALA A 328 22.68 -13.77 4.88
#